data_AF-A0ABD0QLT2-F1
#
_entry.id   AF-A0ABD0QLT2-F1
#
_cell.length_a   1.000
_cell.length_b   1.000
_cell.length_c   1.000
_cell.angle_alpha   90.00
_cell.angle_beta   90.00
_cell.angle_gamma   90.00
#
_symmetry.space_group_name_H-M   'P 1'
#
loop_
_entity.id
_entity.type
_entity.pdbx_description
1 polymer ?
#
loop_
_entity_poly.entity_id
_entity_poly.type
_entity_poly.pdbx_seq_one_letter_code
_entity_poly.pdbx_strand_id
1 'polypeptide(L)'
;IRLRVRAEYCQHESALQGNVFSNKQEALERQFERFNQANTILKSRDLGSIICDIKFSELTYLDAFWRDYINGSLLEALKGVFITDSLKQAVGHEAIKLLVNVDEEDYQAGRR
;
A
#
# COMPACT_ATOMS: atom_id res chain seq x y z
N ILE A 1 -13.15 13.60 3.44
CA ILE A 1 -12.15 13.05 2.49
C ILE A 1 -11.55 11.79 3.06
N ARG A 2 -11.45 10.74 2.26
CA ARG A 2 -10.83 9.49 2.65
C ARG A 2 -9.39 9.42 2.15
N LEU A 3 -8.46 9.37 3.08
CA LEU A 3 -7.04 9.13 2.84
C LEU A 3 -6.73 7.66 3.12
N ARG A 4 -6.10 6.98 2.17
CA ARG A 4 -5.54 5.64 2.35
C ARG A 4 -4.03 5.69 2.25
N VAL A 5 -3.36 5.14 3.25
CA VAL A 5 -1.90 5.00 3.30
C VAL A 5 -1.57 3.51 3.41
N ARG A 6 -0.71 3.00 2.52
CA ARG A 6 -0.31 1.59 2.49
C ARG A 6 1.20 1.47 2.36
N ALA A 7 1.81 0.59 3.16
CA ALA A 7 3.19 0.19 2.96
C ALA A 7 3.24 -1.09 2.10
N GLU A 8 4.18 -1.15 1.16
CA GLU A 8 4.37 -2.32 0.31
C GLU A 8 5.87 -2.65 0.20
N TYR A 9 6.19 -3.94 0.18
CA TYR A 9 7.52 -4.40 -0.18
C TYR A 9 7.82 -4.10 -1.65
N CYS A 10 9.03 -3.66 -1.96
CA CYS A 10 9.43 -3.41 -3.35
C CYS A 10 9.76 -4.70 -4.11
N GLN A 11 10.13 -5.78 -3.41
CA GLN A 11 10.75 -6.98 -3.99
C GLN A 11 9.80 -8.18 -3.99
N HIS A 12 8.67 -8.10 -4.71
CA HIS A 12 7.73 -9.21 -4.80
C HIS A 12 8.26 -10.39 -5.61
N GLU A 13 9.02 -10.13 -6.69
CA GLU A 13 9.55 -11.19 -7.56
C GLU A 13 10.55 -12.08 -6.82
N SER A 14 11.48 -11.49 -6.07
CA SER A 14 12.45 -12.21 -5.25
C SER A 14 11.77 -13.06 -4.17
N ALA A 15 10.62 -12.61 -3.64
CA ALA A 15 9.85 -13.38 -2.67
C ALA A 15 9.16 -14.61 -3.29
N LEU A 16 8.79 -14.55 -4.57
CA LEU A 16 8.11 -15.65 -5.27
C LEU A 16 9.11 -16.63 -5.88
N GLN A 17 10.24 -16.13 -6.37
CA GLN A 17 11.27 -16.92 -7.01
C GLN A 17 11.85 -17.96 -6.05
N GLY A 18 11.80 -19.24 -6.44
CA GLY A 18 12.27 -20.36 -5.61
C GLY A 18 11.30 -20.82 -4.53
N ASN A 19 10.26 -20.04 -4.19
CA ASN A 19 9.25 -20.39 -3.19
C ASN A 19 7.93 -20.92 -3.80
N VAL A 20 7.73 -20.75 -5.11
CA VAL A 20 6.56 -21.26 -5.84
C VAL A 20 6.98 -22.44 -6.71
N PHE A 21 6.46 -23.63 -6.40
CA PHE A 21 6.77 -24.86 -7.11
C PHE A 21 5.60 -25.86 -7.05
N SER A 22 5.41 -26.62 -8.13
CA SER A 22 4.42 -27.70 -8.17
C SER A 22 4.99 -28.88 -8.95
N ASN A 23 4.86 -30.07 -8.40
CA ASN A 23 5.19 -31.36 -9.04
C ASN A 23 3.97 -32.08 -9.62
N LYS A 24 2.77 -31.48 -9.56
CA LYS A 24 1.55 -32.01 -10.17
C LYS A 24 1.75 -32.30 -11.66
N GLN A 25 1.32 -33.48 -12.10
CA GLN A 25 1.43 -33.92 -13.49
C GLN A 25 0.47 -33.15 -14.39
N GLU A 26 -0.79 -33.01 -13.94
CA GLU A 26 -1.82 -32.27 -14.68
C GLU A 26 -1.50 -30.77 -14.74
N ALA A 27 -1.61 -30.20 -15.94
CA ALA A 27 -1.25 -28.81 -16.18
C ALA A 27 -2.12 -27.83 -15.39
N LEU A 28 -3.43 -28.09 -15.30
CA LEU A 28 -4.37 -27.20 -14.62
C LEU A 28 -4.15 -27.21 -13.12
N GLU A 29 -4.07 -28.39 -12.50
CA GLU A 29 -3.75 -28.54 -11.07
C GLU A 29 -2.43 -27.87 -10.71
N ARG A 30 -1.42 -28.03 -11.56
CA ARG A 30 -0.11 -27.39 -11.38
C ARG A 30 -0.20 -25.87 -11.36
N GLN A 31 -1.02 -25.26 -12.21
CA GLN A 31 -1.19 -23.81 -12.20
C GLN A 31 -1.98 -23.35 -10.97
N PHE A 32 -3.01 -24.08 -10.56
CA PHE A 32 -3.76 -23.75 -9.35
C PHE A 32 -2.89 -23.82 -8.09
N GLU A 33 -2.07 -24.86 -7.96
CA GLU A 33 -1.16 -25.00 -6.82
C GLU A 33 -0.16 -23.84 -6.76
N ARG A 34 0.49 -23.51 -7.89
CA ARG A 34 1.41 -22.37 -7.97
C ARG A 34 0.74 -21.05 -7.64
N PHE A 35 -0.47 -20.83 -8.14
CA PHE A 35 -1.25 -19.61 -7.86
C PHE A 35 -1.59 -19.49 -6.37
N ASN A 36 -2.01 -20.59 -5.74
CA ASN A 36 -2.34 -20.61 -4.32
C ASN A 36 -1.10 -20.36 -3.43
N GLN A 37 0.05 -20.94 -3.79
CA GLN A 37 1.32 -20.69 -3.11
C GLN A 37 1.74 -19.22 -3.25
N ALA A 38 1.74 -18.68 -4.47
CA ALA A 38 2.07 -17.28 -4.74
C ALA A 38 1.16 -16.32 -3.95
N ASN A 39 -0.15 -16.56 -3.96
CA ASN A 39 -1.11 -15.77 -3.18
C ASN A 39 -0.86 -15.85 -1.68
N THR A 40 -0.51 -17.03 -1.15
CA THR A 40 -0.21 -17.20 0.26
C THR A 40 1.03 -16.39 0.65
N ILE A 41 2.08 -16.46 -0.17
CA ILE A 41 3.30 -15.67 0.03
C ILE A 41 2.98 -14.18 -0.02
N LEU A 42 2.30 -13.70 -1.06
CA LEU A 42 1.98 -12.27 -1.21
C LEU A 42 1.08 -11.75 -0.08
N LYS A 43 0.10 -12.54 0.39
CA LYS A 43 -0.74 -12.18 1.53
C LYS A 43 0.02 -12.11 2.84
N SER A 44 0.96 -13.03 3.07
CA SER A 44 1.81 -13.01 4.28
C SER A 44 2.73 -11.80 4.34
N ARG A 45 2.95 -11.13 3.21
CA ARG A 45 3.77 -9.94 3.05
C ARG A 45 2.95 -8.65 3.00
N ASP A 46 1.69 -8.68 3.41
CA ASP A 46 0.88 -7.47 3.53
C ASP A 46 1.26 -6.72 4.82
N LEU A 47 1.77 -5.49 4.67
CA LEU A 47 2.13 -4.61 5.79
C LEU A 47 0.92 -3.82 6.32
N GLY A 48 -0.26 -4.09 5.77
CA GLY A 48 -1.50 -3.43 6.14
C GLY A 48 -1.65 -2.05 5.51
N SER A 49 -2.81 -1.44 5.78
CA SER A 49 -3.13 -0.09 5.35
C SER A 49 -3.86 0.66 6.45
N ILE A 50 -3.68 1.97 6.47
CA ILE A 50 -4.44 2.88 7.33
C ILE A 50 -5.39 3.66 6.45
N ILE A 51 -6.65 3.71 6.87
CA ILE A 51 -7.69 4.50 6.24
C ILE A 51 -8.12 5.57 7.24
N CYS A 52 -8.02 6.82 6.83
CA CYS A 52 -8.41 7.97 7.63
C CYS A 52 -9.54 8.71 6.93
N ASP A 53 -10.68 8.83 7.60
CA ASP A 53 -11.73 9.75 7.20
C ASP A 53 -11.46 11.12 7.84
N ILE A 54 -11.05 12.08 7.02
CA ILE A 54 -10.68 13.43 7.45
C ILE A 54 -11.83 14.39 7.13
N LYS A 55 -12.20 15.21 8.10
CA LYS A 55 -13.20 16.29 7.95
C LYS A 55 -12.51 17.63 8.03
N PHE A 56 -12.82 18.52 7.10
CA PHE A 56 -12.35 19.90 7.12
C PHE A 56 -13.49 20.83 7.51
N SER A 57 -13.20 21.78 8.39
CA SER A 57 -14.12 22.86 8.77
C SER A 57 -14.16 24.00 7.76
N GLU A 58 -13.09 24.15 6.97
CA GLU A 58 -12.93 25.22 5.99
C GLU A 58 -12.44 24.67 4.65
N LEU A 59 -12.96 25.26 3.57
CA LEU A 59 -12.60 24.91 2.20
C LEU A 59 -11.11 25.15 1.91
N THR A 60 -10.52 26.19 2.51
CA THR A 60 -9.10 26.54 2.39
C THR A 60 -8.17 25.40 2.83
N TYR A 61 -8.52 24.70 3.92
CA TYR A 61 -7.75 23.55 4.40
C TYR A 61 -7.91 22.32 3.52
N LEU A 62 -9.11 22.10 2.97
CA LEU A 62 -9.36 21.04 1.99
C LEU A 62 -8.53 21.25 0.72
N ASP A 63 -8.54 22.47 0.17
CA ASP A 63 -7.80 22.83 -1.04
C ASP A 63 -6.28 22.74 -0.82
N ALA A 64 -5.79 23.18 0.36
CA ALA A 64 -4.38 23.03 0.72
C ALA A 64 -3.97 21.55 0.82
N PHE A 65 -4.77 20.73 1.50
CA PHE A 65 -4.54 19.28 1.60
C PHE A 65 -4.52 18.62 0.23
N TRP A 66 -5.48 18.93 -0.64
CA TRP A 66 -5.54 18.38 -2.00
C TRP A 66 -4.33 18.78 -2.84
N ARG A 67 -3.91 20.06 -2.77
CA ARG A 67 -2.70 20.53 -3.45
C ARG A 67 -1.46 19.76 -2.99
N ASP A 68 -1.32 19.54 -1.69
CA ASP A 68 -0.18 18.81 -1.11
C ASP A 68 -0.20 17.32 -1.49
N TYR A 69 -1.39 16.74 -1.70
CA TYR A 69 -1.52 15.42 -2.30
C TYR A 69 -1.02 15.39 -3.75
N ILE A 70 -1.53 16.30 -4.59
CA ILE A 70 -1.21 16.33 -6.03
C ILE A 70 0.28 16.61 -6.29
N ASN A 71 0.90 17.49 -5.50
CA ASN A 71 2.31 17.83 -5.66
C ASN A 71 3.28 16.84 -4.96
N GLY A 72 2.75 15.82 -4.27
CA GLY A 72 3.52 14.80 -3.57
C GLY A 72 4.04 15.18 -2.18
N SER A 73 3.84 16.42 -1.72
CA SER A 73 4.30 16.87 -0.40
C SER A 73 3.65 16.08 0.73
N LEU A 74 2.38 15.67 0.57
CA LEU A 74 1.67 14.84 1.54
C LEU A 74 2.36 13.49 1.73
N LEU A 75 2.82 12.85 0.65
CA LEU A 75 3.54 11.58 0.72
C LEU A 75 4.85 11.74 1.50
N GLU A 76 5.62 12.78 1.21
CA GLU A 76 6.90 13.03 1.90
C GLU A 76 6.70 13.28 3.40
N ALA A 77 5.68 14.07 3.77
CA ALA A 77 5.33 14.29 5.17
C ALA A 77 4.91 12.98 5.87
N LEU A 78 4.14 12.13 5.19
CA LEU A 78 3.67 10.86 5.75
C LEU A 78 4.79 9.83 5.91
N LYS A 79 5.86 9.86 5.09
CA LYS A 79 7.00 8.95 5.27
C LYS A 79 7.63 9.06 6.65
N GLY A 80 7.81 10.28 7.17
CA GLY A 80 8.40 10.51 8.49
C GLY A 80 7.53 10.01 9.65
N VAL A 81 6.21 9.94 9.44
CA VAL A 81 5.25 9.48 10.45
C VAL A 81 5.02 7.97 10.38
N PHE A 82 4.94 7.41 9.17
CA PHE A 82 4.57 6.02 8.93
C PHE A 82 5.77 5.06 8.91
N ILE A 83 6.93 5.50 8.40
CA ILE A 83 8.13 4.65 8.38
C ILE A 83 8.86 4.79 9.72
N THR A 84 8.26 4.21 10.75
CA THR A 84 8.84 4.15 12.09
C THR A 84 9.97 3.12 12.17
N ASP A 85 10.82 3.23 13.19
CA ASP A 85 11.87 2.24 13.42
C ASP A 85 11.30 0.85 13.74
N SER A 86 10.11 0.77 14.35
CA SER A 86 9.40 -0.49 14.54
C SER A 86 8.99 -1.14 13.22
N LEU A 87 8.51 -0.36 12.24
CA LEU A 87 8.19 -0.90 10.91
C LEU A 87 9.47 -1.36 10.20
N LYS A 88 10.55 -0.57 10.26
CA LYS A 88 11.85 -0.95 9.69
C LYS A 88 12.39 -2.26 10.30
N GLN A 89 12.27 -2.44 11.61
CA GLN A 89 12.67 -3.68 12.28
C GLN A 89 11.83 -4.88 11.83
N ALA A 90 10.52 -4.70 11.67
CA ALA A 90 9.62 -5.76 11.23
C ALA A 90 9.89 -6.20 9.77
N VAL A 91 10.24 -5.27 8.89
CA VAL A 91 10.56 -5.56 7.47
C VAL A 91 12.02 -5.94 7.23
N GLY A 92 12.87 -5.77 8.24
CA GLY A 92 14.30 -6.09 8.18
C GLY A 92 15.04 -5.25 7.14
N HIS A 93 15.75 -5.91 6.23
CA HIS A 93 16.55 -5.27 5.18
C HIS A 93 15.78 -5.04 3.88
N GLU A 94 14.51 -5.44 3.80
CA GLU A 94 13.76 -5.32 2.56
C GLU A 94 13.30 -3.89 2.33
N ALA A 95 13.49 -3.39 1.11
CA ALA A 95 13.04 -2.07 0.73
C ALA A 95 11.50 -2.03 0.71
N ILE A 96 10.94 -1.00 1.33
CA ILE A 96 9.49 -0.71 1.32
C ILE A 96 9.21 0.64 0.69
N LYS A 97 8.02 0.78 0.11
CA LYS A 97 7.47 2.04 -0.38
C LYS A 97 6.15 2.35 0.31
N LEU A 98 5.85 3.63 0.46
CA LEU A 98 4.53 4.09 0.88
C LEU A 98 3.72 4.52 -0.33
N LEU A 99 2.49 4.03 -0.39
CA LEU A 99 1.47 4.46 -1.32
C LEU A 99 0.46 5.31 -0.56
N VAL A 100 0.13 6.46 -1.13
CA VAL A 100 -0.87 7.39 -0.60
C VAL A 100 -1.92 7.59 -1.68
N ASN A 101 -3.18 7.37 -1.32
CA ASN A 101 -4.30 7.57 -2.21
C ASN A 101 -5.36 8.42 -1.50
N VAL A 102 -5.81 9.47 -2.19
CA VAL A 102 -6.91 10.32 -1.75
C VAL A 102 -7.99 10.24 -2.82
N ASP A 103 -9.23 10.01 -2.39
CA ASP A 103 -10.36 9.94 -3.31
C ASP A 103 -10.71 11.33 -3.87
N GLU A 104 -10.69 11.46 -5.21
CA GLU A 104 -11.02 12.72 -5.88
C GLU A 104 -12.52 13.04 -5.75
N GLU A 105 -13.39 12.03 -5.73
CA GLU A 105 -14.83 12.24 -5.59
C GLU A 105 -15.15 12.87 -4.22
N ASP A 106 -14.47 12.42 -3.17
CA ASP A 106 -14.57 13.00 -1.84
C ASP A 106 -14.08 14.45 -1.77
N TYR A 107 -13.01 14.77 -2.51
CA TYR A 107 -12.53 16.16 -2.61
C TYR A 107 -13.58 17.03 -3.30
N GLN A 108 -14.10 16.61 -4.46
CA GLN A 108 -15.12 17.37 -5.18
C GLN A 108 -16.42 17.52 -4.37
N ALA A 109 -16.83 16.48 -3.64
CA ALA A 109 -17.97 16.54 -2.74
C ALA A 109 -17.75 17.53 -1.60
N GLY A 110 -16.54 17.60 -1.04
CA GLY A 110 -16.19 18.55 0.02
C GLY A 110 -16.14 20.03 -0.41
N ARG A 111 -16.13 20.31 -1.71
CA ARG A 111 -16.18 21.68 -2.26
C ARG A 111 -17.61 22.17 -2.57
N ARG A 112 -18.60 21.29 -2.56
CA ARG A 112 -20.02 21.62 -2.82
C ARG A 112 -20.71 22.07 -1.53
#